data_AF-A0A4U8YKN1-F1
#
_entry.id   AF-A0A4U8YKN1-F1
#
_cell.length_a   1.000
_cell.length_b   1.000
_cell.length_c   1.000
_cell.angle_alpha   90.00
_cell.angle_beta   90.00
_cell.angle_gamma   90.00
#
_symmetry.space_group_name_H-M   'P 1'
#
loop_
_entity.id
_entity.type
_entity.pdbx_description
1 polymer ?
#
loop_
_entity_poly.entity_id
_entity_poly.type
_entity_poly.pdbx_seq_one_letter_code
_entity_poly.pdbx_strand_id
1 'polypeptide(L)'
;MKFFLAALSAFVVSACATTSEWKVDPVAVERDVSKTLQLYPSQTDYSILIVPDREAVSKEHNRIFGRPTNVPAFYAAVENLIVIPMECEIRILRHEIGHAVVRAYFNEPIPSWLHEELARKAESPAPES
;
A
#
# COMPACT_ATOMS: atom_id res chain seq x y z
N MET A 1 9.29 45.59 -43.68
CA MET A 1 10.29 44.59 -44.13
C MET A 1 10.57 43.62 -42.98
N LYS A 2 10.35 42.33 -43.24
CA LYS A 2 10.93 41.12 -42.63
C LYS A 2 10.77 40.88 -41.11
N PHE A 3 9.83 39.97 -40.85
CA PHE A 3 9.69 39.03 -39.73
C PHE A 3 11.00 38.48 -39.18
N PHE A 4 11.04 38.23 -37.86
CA PHE A 4 11.63 37.01 -37.29
C PHE A 4 10.85 36.61 -36.04
N LEU A 5 9.97 35.61 -36.20
CA LEU A 5 9.48 34.77 -35.11
C LEU A 5 10.64 33.85 -34.69
N ALA A 6 11.04 33.88 -33.42
CA ALA A 6 11.80 32.80 -32.82
C ALA A 6 10.84 31.97 -31.96
N ALA A 7 10.31 30.90 -32.55
CA ALA A 7 9.60 29.87 -31.82
C ALA A 7 10.64 29.07 -31.02
N LEU A 8 10.71 29.29 -29.71
CA LEU A 8 11.48 28.46 -28.80
C LEU A 8 10.66 27.19 -28.55
N SER A 9 10.92 26.15 -29.33
CA SER A 9 10.30 24.84 -29.15
C SER A 9 10.76 24.23 -27.81
N ALA A 10 9.79 24.01 -26.93
CA ALA A 10 9.98 23.31 -25.68
C ALA A 10 10.41 21.86 -25.96
N PHE A 11 11.67 21.54 -25.68
CA PHE A 11 12.15 20.16 -25.61
C PHE A 11 11.94 19.68 -24.18
N VAL A 12 10.69 19.31 -23.84
CA VAL A 12 10.41 18.58 -22.61
C VAL A 12 10.80 17.14 -22.87
N VAL A 13 12.03 16.78 -22.49
CA VAL A 13 12.43 15.38 -22.35
C VAL A 13 11.57 14.82 -21.22
N SER A 14 10.44 14.21 -21.57
CA SER A 14 9.74 13.31 -20.67
C SER A 14 10.65 12.09 -20.48
N ALA A 15 11.53 12.18 -19.48
CA ALA A 15 12.23 11.03 -18.97
C ALA A 15 11.16 10.11 -18.39
N CYS A 16 10.69 9.16 -19.21
CA CYS A 16 9.88 8.04 -18.75
C CYS A 16 10.78 7.23 -17.82
N ALA A 17 10.74 7.56 -16.53
CA ALA A 17 11.43 6.83 -15.49
C ALA A 17 10.98 5.38 -15.61
N THR A 18 11.94 4.51 -15.91
CA THR A 18 11.73 3.08 -15.99
C THR A 18 11.29 2.63 -14.60
N THR A 19 9.99 2.41 -14.40
CA THR A 19 9.47 1.87 -13.15
C THR A 19 10.09 0.51 -12.97
N SER A 20 10.90 0.33 -11.92
CA SER A 20 11.29 -0.99 -11.46
C SER A 20 10.02 -1.81 -11.27
N GLU A 21 9.85 -2.83 -12.10
CA GLU A 21 8.68 -3.71 -12.07
C GLU A 21 8.60 -4.37 -10.68
N TRP A 22 7.65 -3.94 -9.85
CA TRP A 22 7.42 -4.54 -8.55
C TRP A 22 6.69 -5.87 -8.75
N LYS A 23 7.45 -6.97 -8.77
CA LYS A 23 6.97 -8.34 -9.07
C LYS A 23 6.39 -9.05 -7.86
N VAL A 24 5.55 -8.39 -7.08
CA VAL A 24 4.82 -9.02 -5.98
C VAL A 24 3.38 -9.22 -6.41
N ASP A 25 2.91 -10.47 -6.37
CA ASP A 25 1.50 -10.79 -6.58
C ASP A 25 0.72 -10.55 -5.27
N PRO A 26 -0.08 -9.48 -5.15
CA PRO A 26 -0.80 -9.18 -3.91
C PRO A 26 -1.80 -10.28 -3.54
N VAL A 27 -2.34 -11.02 -4.51
CA VAL A 27 -3.28 -12.13 -4.26
C VAL A 27 -2.57 -13.30 -3.59
N ALA A 28 -1.33 -13.60 -4.01
CA ALA A 28 -0.51 -14.61 -3.35
C ALA A 28 -0.17 -14.19 -1.91
N VAL A 29 0.17 -12.91 -1.70
CA VAL A 29 0.47 -12.38 -0.36
C VAL A 29 -0.76 -12.46 0.56
N GLU A 30 -1.94 -12.08 0.07
CA GLU A 30 -3.20 -12.20 0.82
C GLU A 30 -3.50 -13.63 1.24
N ARG A 31 -3.30 -14.59 0.34
CA ARG A 31 -3.48 -16.02 0.63
C ARG A 31 -2.54 -16.47 1.75
N ASP A 32 -1.27 -16.09 1.68
CA ASP A 32 -0.28 -16.44 2.70
C ASP A 32 -0.56 -15.77 4.05
N VAL A 33 -1.03 -14.52 4.04
CA VAL A 33 -1.46 -13.81 5.24
C VAL A 33 -2.67 -14.50 5.86
N SER A 34 -3.68 -14.84 5.07
CA SER A 34 -4.88 -15.58 5.51
C SER A 34 -4.51 -16.92 6.16
N LYS A 35 -3.59 -17.67 5.53
CA LYS A 35 -3.03 -18.92 6.09
C LYS A 35 -2.30 -18.69 7.42
N THR A 36 -1.48 -17.64 7.50
CA THR A 36 -0.69 -17.30 8.70
C THR A 36 -1.59 -16.95 9.89
N LEU A 37 -2.64 -16.18 9.63
CA LEU A 37 -3.59 -15.76 10.66
C LEU A 37 -4.65 -16.82 10.96
N GLN A 38 -4.82 -17.80 10.07
CA GLN A 38 -5.94 -18.74 10.05
C GLN A 38 -7.30 -18.03 9.97
N LEU A 39 -7.33 -16.94 9.20
CA LEU A 39 -8.53 -16.12 8.94
C LEU A 39 -8.84 -16.19 7.44
N TYR A 40 -10.03 -16.64 7.09
CA TYR A 40 -10.45 -16.88 5.71
C TYR A 40 -11.75 -16.11 5.42
N PRO A 41 -11.67 -14.79 5.18
CA PRO A 41 -12.84 -14.02 4.76
C PRO A 41 -13.37 -14.53 3.41
N SER A 42 -14.68 -14.42 3.18
CA SER A 42 -15.28 -14.78 1.90
C SER A 42 -14.85 -13.85 0.77
N GLN A 43 -14.54 -12.59 1.10
CA GLN A 43 -14.03 -11.57 0.20
C GLN A 43 -13.22 -10.55 1.00
N THR A 44 -12.04 -10.17 0.50
CA THR A 44 -11.26 -9.04 1.01
C THR A 44 -11.32 -7.93 -0.03
N ASP A 45 -11.98 -6.81 0.28
CA ASP A 45 -12.07 -5.66 -0.62
C ASP A 45 -11.06 -4.59 -0.21
N TYR A 46 -9.98 -4.46 -0.97
CA TYR A 46 -9.03 -3.36 -0.84
C TYR A 46 -8.34 -3.06 -2.17
N SER A 47 -7.85 -1.83 -2.30
CA SER A 47 -6.95 -1.40 -3.37
C SER A 47 -5.55 -1.16 -2.82
N ILE A 48 -4.53 -1.25 -3.67
CA ILE A 48 -3.16 -0.87 -3.34
C ILE A 48 -2.76 0.33 -4.19
N LEU A 49 -2.41 1.44 -3.54
CA LEU A 49 -1.79 2.60 -4.16
C LEU A 49 -0.29 2.57 -3.89
N ILE A 50 0.49 2.48 -4.98
CA ILE A 50 1.95 2.56 -4.94
C ILE A 50 2.35 4.00 -5.21
N VAL A 51 3.03 4.62 -4.26
CA VAL A 51 3.53 6.00 -4.36
C VAL A 51 5.06 6.04 -4.50
N PRO A 52 5.66 7.14 -4.99
CA PRO A 52 7.09 7.17 -5.26
C PRO A 52 7.99 6.87 -4.04
N ASP A 53 7.64 7.42 -2.86
CA ASP A 53 8.49 7.38 -1.67
C ASP A 53 7.67 7.55 -0.37
N ARG A 54 8.36 7.54 0.78
CA ARG A 54 7.74 7.73 2.11
C ARG A 54 7.16 9.13 2.32
N GLU A 55 7.67 10.15 1.64
CA GLU A 55 7.10 11.50 1.73
C GLU A 55 5.71 11.51 1.08
N ALA A 56 5.56 10.83 -0.05
CA ALA A 56 4.27 10.64 -0.70
C ALA A 56 3.29 9.82 0.16
N VAL A 57 3.76 8.81 0.91
CA VAL A 57 2.93 8.10 1.91
C VAL A 57 2.40 9.08 2.96
N SER A 58 3.28 9.95 3.50
CA SER A 58 2.88 10.95 4.49
C SER A 58 1.88 11.97 3.93
N LYS A 59 2.03 12.37 2.67
CA LYS A 59 1.07 13.23 1.94
C LYS A 59 -0.30 12.56 1.80
N GLU A 60 -0.35 11.29 1.40
CA GLU A 60 -1.61 10.55 1.30
C GLU A 60 -2.27 10.35 2.66
N HIS A 61 -1.50 10.03 3.71
CA HIS A 61 -2.03 9.95 5.06
C HIS A 61 -2.64 11.30 5.51
N ASN A 62 -1.96 12.42 5.24
CA ASN A 62 -2.48 13.74 5.56
C ASN A 62 -3.73 14.09 4.73
N ARG A 63 -3.79 13.68 3.46
CA ARG A 63 -5.00 13.83 2.62
C ARG A 63 -6.20 13.09 3.22
N ILE A 64 -6.00 11.85 3.68
CA ILE A 64 -7.08 10.97 4.16
C ILE A 64 -7.50 11.34 5.60
N PHE A 65 -6.54 11.59 6.49
CA PHE A 65 -6.79 11.72 7.93
C PHE A 65 -6.60 13.15 8.47
N GLY A 66 -6.17 14.11 7.65
CA GLY A 66 -5.94 15.50 8.06
C GLY A 66 -4.75 15.70 9.02
N ARG A 67 -3.85 14.71 9.12
CA ARG A 67 -2.65 14.79 9.96
C ARG A 67 -1.45 14.12 9.29
N PRO A 68 -0.23 14.63 9.47
CA PRO A 68 0.97 14.00 8.95
C PRO A 68 1.27 12.69 9.70
N THR A 69 2.09 11.84 9.08
CA THR A 69 2.59 10.61 9.69
C THR A 69 4.04 10.35 9.28
N ASN A 70 4.72 9.49 10.04
CA ASN A 70 6.04 8.97 9.72
C ASN A 70 6.04 7.45 9.47
N VAL A 71 4.86 6.82 9.39
CA VAL A 71 4.74 5.39 9.10
C VAL A 71 5.22 5.09 7.68
N PRO A 72 5.85 3.92 7.45
CA PRO A 72 6.39 3.56 6.14
C PRO A 72 5.31 3.18 5.11
N ALA A 73 4.13 2.75 5.58
CA ALA A 73 2.94 2.40 4.81
C ALA A 73 1.73 2.47 5.76
N PHE A 74 0.51 2.39 5.22
CA PHE A 74 -0.69 2.23 6.04
C PHE A 74 -1.87 1.66 5.26
N TYR A 75 -2.76 1.00 5.98
CA TYR A 75 -4.11 0.63 5.55
C TYR A 75 -5.14 1.65 6.06
N ALA A 76 -5.82 2.32 5.12
CA ALA A 76 -6.95 3.19 5.40
C ALA A 76 -8.28 2.45 5.31
N ALA A 77 -8.78 1.98 6.45
CA ALA A 77 -10.06 1.28 6.58
C ALA A 77 -11.28 2.09 6.07
N VAL A 78 -11.17 3.41 6.01
CA VAL A 78 -12.22 4.32 5.51
C VAL A 78 -12.32 4.34 3.98
N GLU A 79 -11.21 4.09 3.28
CA GLU A 79 -11.13 4.06 1.80
C GLU A 79 -10.90 2.64 1.27
N ASN A 80 -10.77 1.64 2.15
CA ASN A 80 -10.28 0.29 1.81
C ASN A 80 -9.00 0.34 0.96
N LEU A 81 -8.04 1.19 1.38
CA LEU A 81 -6.85 1.50 0.58
C LEU A 81 -5.58 1.19 1.36
N ILE A 82 -4.71 0.39 0.79
CA ILE A 82 -3.32 0.21 1.25
C ILE A 82 -2.44 1.20 0.48
N VAL A 83 -1.68 2.02 1.19
CA VAL A 83 -0.72 2.95 0.59
C VAL A 83 0.69 2.52 0.94
N ILE A 84 1.50 2.25 -0.07
CA ILE A 84 2.90 1.78 0.06
C ILE A 84 3.84 2.58 -0.85
N PRO A 85 5.10 2.77 -0.46
CA PRO A 85 6.12 3.32 -1.36
C PRO A 85 6.52 2.27 -2.40
N MET A 86 7.12 2.71 -3.51
CA MET A 86 7.64 1.84 -4.57
C MET A 86 8.67 0.83 -4.04
N GLU A 87 9.50 1.27 -3.10
CA GLU A 87 10.44 0.44 -2.36
C GLU A 87 9.83 -0.04 -1.04
N CYS A 88 8.79 -0.88 -1.13
CA CYS A 88 8.15 -1.48 0.05
C CYS A 88 8.75 -2.85 0.39
N GLU A 89 9.14 -3.03 1.66
CA GLU A 89 9.51 -4.34 2.19
C GLU A 89 8.29 -5.26 2.21
N ILE A 90 8.43 -6.51 1.76
CA ILE A 90 7.35 -7.50 1.75
C ILE A 90 6.71 -7.69 3.14
N ARG A 91 7.52 -7.59 4.20
CA ARG A 91 7.06 -7.64 5.60
C ARG A 91 6.02 -6.56 5.89
N ILE A 92 6.25 -5.33 5.43
CA ILE A 92 5.34 -4.20 5.64
C ILE A 92 4.07 -4.40 4.81
N LEU A 93 4.18 -4.84 3.56
CA LEU A 93 2.99 -5.17 2.76
C LEU A 93 2.12 -6.23 3.45
N ARG A 94 2.75 -7.28 3.99
CA ARG A 94 2.04 -8.35 4.72
C ARG A 94 1.31 -7.80 5.95
N HIS A 95 1.92 -6.85 6.67
CA HIS A 95 1.29 -6.17 7.79
C HIS A 95 0.00 -5.45 7.35
N GLU A 96 0.07 -4.64 6.30
CA GLU A 96 -1.09 -3.87 5.82
C GLU A 96 -2.20 -4.77 5.23
N ILE A 97 -1.82 -5.82 4.49
CA ILE A 97 -2.78 -6.85 4.03
C ILE A 97 -3.36 -7.59 5.23
N GLY A 98 -2.59 -7.81 6.30
CA GLY A 98 -3.07 -8.34 7.57
C GLY A 98 -4.21 -7.50 8.14
N HIS A 99 -4.10 -6.17 8.11
CA HIS A 99 -5.22 -5.32 8.52
C HIS A 99 -6.46 -5.51 7.67
N ALA A 100 -6.31 -5.62 6.34
CA ALA A 100 -7.42 -5.84 5.41
C ALA A 100 -8.12 -7.19 5.65
N VAL A 101 -7.34 -8.28 5.80
CA VAL A 101 -7.86 -9.63 6.09
C VAL A 101 -8.60 -9.68 7.43
N VAL A 102 -8.01 -9.10 8.48
CA VAL A 102 -8.63 -9.04 9.82
C VAL A 102 -9.96 -8.30 9.74
N ARG A 103 -9.99 -7.13 9.08
CA ARG A 103 -11.23 -6.35 8.92
C ARG A 103 -12.28 -7.08 8.10
N ALA A 104 -11.88 -7.79 7.05
CA ALA A 104 -12.80 -8.55 6.22
C ALA A 104 -13.37 -9.79 6.96
N TYR A 105 -12.59 -10.37 7.88
CA TYR A 105 -13.00 -11.56 8.63
C TYR A 105 -13.94 -11.23 9.80
N PHE A 106 -13.66 -10.16 10.55
CA PHE A 106 -14.49 -9.77 11.68
C PHE A 106 -15.62 -8.83 11.23
N ASN A 107 -16.87 -9.30 11.32
CA ASN A 107 -18.07 -8.50 10.98
C ASN A 107 -18.20 -7.21 11.82
N GLU A 108 -17.62 -7.22 13.03
CA GLU A 108 -17.62 -6.07 13.94
C GLU A 108 -16.17 -5.62 14.20
N PRO A 109 -15.93 -4.31 14.39
CA PRO A 109 -14.61 -3.82 14.76
C PRO A 109 -14.10 -4.48 16.04
N ILE A 110 -12.88 -5.02 15.98
CA ILE A 110 -12.19 -5.56 17.16
C ILE A 110 -11.35 -4.47 17.84
N PRO A 111 -10.93 -4.66 19.11
CA PRO A 111 -10.04 -3.72 19.78
C PRO A 111 -8.76 -3.47 18.98
N SER A 112 -8.34 -2.20 18.90
CA SER A 112 -7.20 -1.78 18.08
C SER A 112 -5.91 -2.54 18.37
N TRP A 113 -5.64 -2.83 19.64
CA TRP A 113 -4.46 -3.60 20.05
C TRP A 113 -4.45 -5.03 19.48
N LEU A 114 -5.62 -5.68 19.36
CA LEU A 114 -5.74 -7.02 18.82
C LEU A 114 -5.63 -7.00 17.30
N HIS A 115 -6.21 -5.99 16.65
CA HIS A 115 -6.09 -5.79 15.21
C HIS A 115 -4.62 -5.63 14.80
N GLU A 116 -3.89 -4.79 15.51
CA GLU A 116 -2.47 -4.57 15.34
C GLU A 116 -1.64 -5.83 15.63
N GLU A 117 -1.95 -6.58 16.69
CA GLU A 117 -1.23 -7.82 17.00
C GLU A 117 -1.40 -8.90 15.92
N LEU A 118 -2.61 -9.01 15.36
CA LEU A 118 -2.88 -9.89 14.23
C LEU A 118 -2.14 -9.43 12.96
N ALA A 119 -2.14 -8.14 12.65
CA ALA A 119 -1.37 -7.60 11.53
C ALA A 119 0.14 -7.85 11.70
N ARG A 120 0.68 -7.65 12.91
CA ARG A 120 2.09 -7.96 13.23
C ARG A 120 2.39 -9.45 13.09
N LYS A 121 1.48 -10.34 13.49
CA LYS A 121 1.64 -11.79 13.28
C LYS A 121 1.74 -12.14 11.79
N ALA A 122 1.08 -11.39 10.91
CA ALA A 122 1.12 -11.60 9.46
C ALA A 122 2.48 -11.28 8.84
N GLU A 123 3.33 -10.47 9.48
CA GLU A 123 4.63 -10.05 8.97
C GLU A 123 5.56 -11.21 8.58
N SER A 124 5.45 -12.35 9.26
CA SER A 124 6.22 -13.56 8.98
C SER A 124 5.33 -14.63 8.33
N PRO A 125 5.80 -15.33 7.27
CA PRO A 125 5.04 -16.44 6.71
C PRO A 125 4.90 -17.58 7.72
N ALA A 126 3.77 -18.28 7.67
CA ALA A 126 3.60 -19.55 8.38
C ALA A 126 4.72 -20.53 7.97
N PRO A 127 5.28 -21.32 8.91
CA PRO A 127 6.23 -22.36 8.57
C PRO A 127 5.61 -23.33 7.56
N GLU A 128 6.43 -23.81 6.62
CA GLU A 128 6.02 -24.90 5.72
C GLU A 128 5.77 -26.15 6.56
N SER A 129 4.54 -26.67 6.46
CA SER A 129 4.04 -27.85 7.16
C SER A 129 4.37 -29.12 6.39
#